data_AF-A0A959IVV4-F1
#
_entry.id   AF-A0A959IVV4-F1
#
_cell.length_a   1.000
_cell.length_b   1.000
_cell.length_c   1.000
_cell.angle_alpha   90.00
_cell.angle_beta   90.00
_cell.angle_gamma   90.00
#
_symmetry.space_group_name_H-M   'P 1'
#
loop_
_entity.id
_entity.type
_entity.pdbx_description
1 polymer ?
#
loop_
_entity_poly.entity_id
_entity_poly.type
_entity_poly.pdbx_seq_one_letter_code
_entity_poly.pdbx_strand_id
1 'polypeptide(L)'
;MHQPPLSYTNREKKTYYIRAVPTKKGKLRYYLTRDPKAADLITAVPEGFEITELPYDGRVVVRKQVPVWTSSEEQAIVRQAMDVHSPVQDFIITAERGGIAISISQFSHHWDAWYPTAEEARQRYGEIIHLEKTYDWIMTFELLNKKTRKFQVIRKAHVEYDAVAIDEGTDLQALAAKYCYHVGRESLWEFWIPGEDW
;
A
#
# COMPACT_ATOMS: atom_id res chain seq x y z
N MET A 1 7.23 36.07 -10.66
CA MET A 1 6.09 35.16 -10.84
C MET A 1 5.78 34.53 -9.50
N HIS A 2 4.54 34.61 -9.01
CA HIS A 2 4.16 33.94 -7.76
C HIS A 2 3.96 32.45 -8.07
N GLN A 3 4.78 31.57 -7.49
CA GLN A 3 4.65 30.14 -7.70
C GLN A 3 3.33 29.67 -7.04
N PRO A 4 2.52 28.84 -7.72
CA PRO A 4 1.27 28.35 -7.13
C PRO A 4 1.57 27.47 -5.90
N PRO A 5 0.65 27.41 -4.93
CA PRO A 5 0.74 26.47 -3.81
C PRO A 5 0.93 25.03 -4.29
N LEU A 6 1.77 24.28 -3.57
CA LEU A 6 1.93 22.85 -3.80
C LEU A 6 0.60 22.13 -3.50
N SER A 7 0.17 21.31 -4.45
CA SER A 7 -1.05 20.52 -4.32
C SER A 7 -0.84 19.04 -4.67
N TYR A 8 -1.72 18.21 -4.15
CA TYR A 8 -1.80 16.77 -4.43
C TYR A 8 -3.27 16.36 -4.52
N THR A 9 -3.66 15.71 -5.62
CA THR A 9 -5.00 15.15 -5.78
C THR A 9 -4.92 13.64 -5.59
N ASN A 10 -5.64 13.13 -4.58
CA ASN A 10 -5.65 11.69 -4.27
C ASN A 10 -6.56 10.89 -5.23
N ARG A 11 -6.59 9.57 -5.08
CA ARG A 11 -7.45 8.68 -5.88
C ARG A 11 -8.93 9.04 -5.80
N GLU A 12 -9.37 9.58 -4.66
CA GLU A 12 -10.75 10.03 -4.42
C GLU A 12 -11.09 11.37 -5.10
N LYS A 13 -10.18 11.91 -5.93
CA LYS A 13 -10.27 13.22 -6.59
C LYS A 13 -10.35 14.42 -5.63
N LYS A 14 -9.93 14.25 -4.37
CA LYS A 14 -9.82 15.33 -3.38
C LYS A 14 -8.43 15.96 -3.50
N THR A 15 -8.40 17.27 -3.75
CA THR A 15 -7.16 18.06 -3.83
C THR A 15 -6.79 18.63 -2.47
N TYR A 16 -5.55 18.37 -2.06
CA TYR A 16 -4.96 18.85 -0.83
C TYR A 16 -3.80 19.80 -1.13
N TYR A 17 -3.60 20.76 -0.24
CA TYR A 17 -2.49 21.69 -0.19
C TYR A 17 -1.75 21.52 1.13
N ILE A 18 -0.47 21.91 1.16
CA ILE A 18 0.38 21.73 2.34
C ILE A 18 0.65 23.09 2.99
N ARG A 19 0.40 23.18 4.30
CA ARG A 19 0.74 24.32 5.14
C ARG A 19 1.99 24.02 5.98
N ALA A 20 2.86 25.00 6.18
CA ALA A 20 4.00 24.91 7.09
C ALA A 20 3.83 25.86 8.27
N VAL A 21 3.44 25.32 9.43
CA VAL A 21 3.12 26.12 10.62
C VAL A 21 4.26 26.02 11.64
N PRO A 22 4.82 27.14 12.12
CA PRO A 22 5.80 27.14 13.21
C PRO A 22 5.22 26.58 14.50
N THR A 23 5.96 25.70 15.16
CA THR A 23 5.64 25.20 16.50
C THR A 23 6.17 26.16 17.57
N LYS A 24 5.70 26.03 18.82
CA LYS A 24 6.20 26.81 19.98
C LYS A 24 7.72 26.73 20.17
N LYS A 25 8.38 25.69 19.64
CA LYS A 25 9.84 25.47 19.71
C LYS A 25 10.57 25.90 18.42
N GLY A 26 9.92 26.64 17.53
CA GLY A 26 10.51 27.17 16.29
C GLY A 26 10.63 26.16 15.13
N LYS A 27 10.36 24.86 15.35
CA LYS A 27 10.33 23.86 14.27
C LYS A 27 9.06 24.00 13.43
N LEU A 28 9.14 23.72 12.13
CA LEU A 28 7.95 23.64 11.27
C LEU A 28 7.19 22.33 11.48
N ARG A 29 5.87 22.40 11.41
CA ARG A 29 4.98 21.25 11.30
C ARG A 29 4.13 21.40 10.06
N TYR A 30 3.98 20.32 9.30
CA TYR A 30 3.25 20.30 8.06
C TYR A 30 1.83 19.78 8.26
N TYR A 31 0.87 20.45 7.63
CA TYR A 31 -0.55 20.13 7.71
C TYR A 31 -1.17 20.12 6.32
N LEU A 32 -2.10 19.20 6.08
CA LEU A 32 -2.88 19.19 4.84
C LEU A 32 -4.16 20.00 5.01
N THR A 33 -4.56 20.71 3.97
CA THR A 33 -5.81 21.46 3.88
C THR A 33 -6.41 21.29 2.49
N ARG A 34 -7.73 21.46 2.34
CA ARG A 34 -8.39 21.53 1.02
C ARG A 34 -8.66 22.96 0.57
N ASP A 35 -8.34 23.94 1.42
CA ASP A 35 -8.47 25.36 1.10
C ASP A 35 -7.25 25.87 0.32
N PRO A 36 -7.38 26.24 -0.98
CA PRO A 36 -6.28 26.77 -1.79
C PRO A 36 -5.79 28.15 -1.34
N LYS A 37 -6.53 28.83 -0.45
CA LYS A 37 -6.24 30.17 0.04
C LYS A 37 -5.81 30.20 1.51
N ALA A 38 -5.57 29.03 2.11
CA ALA A 38 -5.09 28.94 3.47
C ALA A 38 -3.78 29.72 3.65
N ALA A 39 -3.54 30.22 4.87
CA ALA A 39 -2.25 30.81 5.22
C ALA A 39 -1.14 29.75 5.26
N ASP A 40 0.09 30.21 5.06
CA ASP A 40 1.33 29.42 5.21
C ASP A 40 1.46 28.24 4.22
N LEU A 41 0.82 28.36 3.06
CA LEU A 41 0.96 27.37 1.99
C LEU A 41 2.38 27.35 1.44
N ILE A 42 2.96 26.15 1.33
CA ILE A 42 4.28 25.96 0.73
C ILE A 42 4.15 25.65 -0.77
N THR A 43 5.23 25.90 -1.52
CA THR A 43 5.26 25.71 -2.98
C THR A 43 6.14 24.53 -3.42
N ALA A 44 6.80 23.85 -2.48
CA ALA A 44 7.65 22.69 -2.74
C ALA A 44 7.63 21.72 -1.54
N VAL A 45 7.86 20.43 -1.80
CA VAL A 45 8.00 19.43 -0.74
C VAL A 45 9.27 19.74 0.06
N PRO A 46 9.20 19.82 1.40
CA PRO A 46 10.38 20.07 2.22
C PRO A 46 11.43 18.97 2.04
N GLU A 47 12.71 19.34 2.14
CA GLU A 47 13.81 18.39 2.05
C GLU A 47 13.66 17.26 3.09
N GLY A 48 13.84 16.02 2.64
CA GLY A 48 13.68 14.82 3.47
C GLY A 48 12.23 14.45 3.79
N PHE A 49 11.25 15.11 3.18
CA PHE A 49 9.83 14.76 3.25
C PHE A 49 9.32 14.22 1.91
N GLU A 50 8.17 13.56 1.99
CA GLU A 50 7.40 13.06 0.85
C GLU A 50 5.91 13.28 1.10
N ILE A 51 5.14 13.35 0.01
CA ILE A 51 3.69 13.29 0.02
C ILE A 51 3.31 11.91 -0.48
N THR A 52 2.52 11.17 0.30
CA THR A 52 2.04 9.85 -0.11
C THR A 52 0.57 9.70 0.23
N GLU A 53 -0.08 8.81 -0.51
CA GLU A 53 -1.42 8.32 -0.22
C GLU A 53 -1.31 7.01 0.57
N LEU A 54 -2.11 6.86 1.63
CA LEU A 54 -2.20 5.60 2.37
C LEU A 54 -3.10 4.61 1.61
N PRO A 55 -2.66 3.35 1.40
CA PRO A 55 -3.42 2.38 0.61
C PRO A 55 -4.84 2.14 1.13
N TYR A 56 -5.01 2.07 2.46
CA TYR A 56 -6.27 1.72 3.08
C TYR A 56 -7.40 2.67 2.67
N ASP A 57 -7.31 3.96 2.97
CA ASP A 57 -8.41 4.92 2.83
C ASP A 57 -8.11 6.07 1.87
N GLY A 58 -7.02 6.02 1.11
CA GLY A 58 -6.65 7.10 0.20
C GLY A 58 -6.26 8.40 0.90
N ARG A 59 -5.99 8.35 2.22
CA ARG A 59 -5.60 9.53 2.99
C ARG A 59 -4.22 10.00 2.59
N VAL A 60 -4.13 11.28 2.24
CA VAL A 60 -2.85 11.92 1.94
C VAL A 60 -2.12 12.22 3.25
N VAL A 61 -0.82 11.99 3.28
CA VAL A 61 0.05 12.36 4.41
C VAL A 61 1.32 13.05 3.90
N VAL A 62 1.81 14.00 4.68
CA VAL A 62 3.15 14.57 4.54
C VAL A 62 4.01 13.97 5.64
N ARG A 63 5.01 13.18 5.27
CA ARG A 63 5.87 12.46 6.22
C ARG A 63 7.33 12.54 5.81
N LYS A 64 8.23 12.11 6.69
CA LYS A 64 9.64 11.93 6.32
C LYS A 64 9.75 10.85 5.25
N GLN A 65 10.69 11.03 4.33
CA GLN A 65 11.00 10.03 3.32
C GLN A 65 11.28 8.68 3.96
N VAL A 66 10.59 7.66 3.49
CA VAL A 66 10.82 6.28 3.92
C VAL A 66 11.79 5.64 2.94
N PRO A 67 12.94 5.11 3.39
CA PRO A 67 13.86 4.43 2.49
C PRO A 67 13.16 3.27 1.79
N VAL A 68 13.48 2.99 0.54
CA VAL A 68 13.05 1.78 -0.17
C VAL A 68 14.30 0.99 -0.55
N TRP A 69 14.39 -0.25 -0.08
CA TRP A 69 15.56 -1.14 -0.23
C TRP A 69 15.31 -2.24 -1.26
N THR A 70 14.07 -2.36 -1.71
CA THR A 70 13.67 -3.16 -2.87
C THR A 70 13.76 -2.32 -4.13
N SER A 71 14.11 -2.98 -5.22
CA SER A 71 14.24 -2.40 -6.55
C SER A 71 12.88 -2.29 -7.25
N SER A 72 12.82 -1.50 -8.33
CA SER A 72 11.65 -1.44 -9.22
C SER A 72 11.35 -2.79 -9.85
N GLU A 73 12.38 -3.56 -10.17
CA GLU A 73 12.28 -4.87 -10.80
C GLU A 73 11.63 -5.88 -9.84
N GLU A 74 12.03 -5.86 -8.56
CA GLU A 74 11.43 -6.72 -7.53
C GLU A 74 9.96 -6.37 -7.28
N GLN A 75 9.60 -5.09 -7.30
CA GLN A 75 8.19 -4.66 -7.22
C GLN A 75 7.39 -5.14 -8.44
N ALA A 76 7.98 -5.08 -9.63
CA ALA A 76 7.37 -5.57 -10.86
C ALA A 76 7.14 -7.09 -10.85
N ILE A 77 8.06 -7.86 -10.26
CA ILE A 77 7.89 -9.32 -10.07
C ILE A 77 6.63 -9.62 -9.25
N VAL A 78 6.45 -8.94 -8.12
CA VAL A 78 5.27 -9.14 -7.25
C VAL A 78 3.98 -8.72 -7.98
N ARG A 79 4.02 -7.60 -8.71
CA ARG A 79 2.89 -7.15 -9.54
C ARG A 79 2.51 -8.18 -10.58
N GLN A 80 3.48 -8.64 -11.37
CA GLN A 80 3.26 -9.64 -12.40
C GLN A 80 2.70 -10.94 -11.82
N ALA A 81 3.20 -11.37 -10.66
CA ALA A 81 2.68 -12.57 -10.00
C ALA A 81 1.22 -12.40 -9.55
N MET A 82 0.82 -11.22 -9.07
CA MET A 82 -0.59 -10.91 -8.83
C MET A 82 -1.40 -10.99 -10.13
N ASP A 83 -0.97 -10.31 -11.19
CA ASP A 83 -1.68 -10.26 -12.47
C ASP A 83 -1.85 -11.67 -13.10
N VAL A 84 -0.86 -12.57 -12.92
CA VAL A 84 -0.86 -13.90 -13.54
C VAL A 84 -1.54 -14.97 -12.67
N HIS A 85 -1.37 -14.92 -11.35
CA HIS A 85 -1.74 -16.05 -10.48
C HIS A 85 -2.93 -15.77 -9.56
N SER A 86 -3.20 -14.51 -9.22
CA SER A 86 -4.31 -14.14 -8.32
C SER A 86 -5.61 -13.93 -9.12
N PRO A 87 -6.80 -14.26 -8.57
CA PRO A 87 -8.07 -13.87 -9.16
C PRO A 87 -8.39 -12.39 -8.89
N VAL A 88 -7.75 -11.77 -7.90
CA VAL A 88 -7.96 -10.37 -7.51
C VAL A 88 -7.42 -9.44 -8.59
N GLN A 89 -8.31 -8.64 -9.17
CA GLN A 89 -7.99 -7.70 -10.25
C GLN A 89 -7.77 -6.25 -9.77
N ASP A 90 -8.26 -5.91 -8.58
CA ASP A 90 -8.20 -4.56 -8.02
C ASP A 90 -7.34 -4.53 -6.76
N PHE A 91 -6.06 -4.19 -6.93
CA PHE A 91 -5.06 -4.21 -5.86
C PHE A 91 -4.03 -3.08 -6.02
N ILE A 92 -3.41 -2.72 -4.90
CA ILE A 92 -2.32 -1.76 -4.80
C ILE A 92 -1.05 -2.49 -4.34
N ILE A 93 0.08 -2.11 -4.93
CA ILE A 93 1.40 -2.49 -4.43
C ILE A 93 2.08 -1.24 -3.89
N THR A 94 2.61 -1.34 -2.68
CA THR A 94 3.48 -0.32 -2.09
C THR A 94 4.82 -0.92 -1.73
N ALA A 95 5.86 -0.07 -1.69
CA ALA A 95 7.18 -0.47 -1.26
C ALA A 95 7.72 0.51 -0.22
N GLU A 96 8.04 0.00 0.97
CA GLU A 96 8.60 0.79 2.07
C GLU A 96 9.62 -0.05 2.82
N ARG A 97 10.78 0.55 3.11
CA ARG A 97 11.92 -0.11 3.76
C ARG A 97 12.32 -1.37 2.99
N GLY A 98 12.10 -2.55 3.56
CA GLY A 98 12.34 -3.83 2.88
C GLY A 98 11.08 -4.49 2.32
N GLY A 99 9.89 -3.96 2.60
CA GLY A 99 8.62 -4.62 2.29
C GLY A 99 8.07 -4.20 0.93
N ILE A 100 7.63 -5.19 0.14
CA ILE A 100 6.72 -5.02 -0.99
C ILE A 100 5.35 -5.53 -0.52
N ALA A 101 4.43 -4.62 -0.22
CA ALA A 101 3.12 -4.93 0.34
C ALA A 101 2.05 -4.99 -0.74
N ILE A 102 1.13 -5.94 -0.60
CA ILE A 102 -0.07 -6.12 -1.43
C ILE A 102 -1.27 -5.73 -0.58
N SER A 103 -2.08 -4.80 -1.09
CA SER A 103 -3.39 -4.45 -0.54
C SER A 103 -4.47 -4.70 -1.58
N ILE A 104 -5.56 -5.37 -1.20
CA ILE A 104 -6.66 -5.71 -2.12
C ILE A 104 -7.89 -4.87 -1.81
N SER A 105 -8.69 -4.57 -2.84
CA SER A 105 -9.94 -3.83 -2.67
C SER A 105 -10.89 -4.53 -1.70
N GLN A 106 -11.65 -3.74 -0.93
CA GLN A 106 -12.77 -4.23 -0.11
C GLN A 106 -13.84 -5.01 -0.88
N PHE A 107 -13.82 -5.00 -2.22
CA PHE A 107 -14.75 -5.78 -3.04
C PHE A 107 -14.19 -7.16 -3.45
N SER A 108 -12.95 -7.48 -3.07
CA SER A 108 -12.31 -8.75 -3.38
C SER A 108 -12.21 -9.60 -2.11
N HIS A 109 -13.08 -10.60 -2.00
CA HIS A 109 -13.14 -11.50 -0.85
C HIS A 109 -13.06 -12.96 -1.29
N HIS A 110 -12.44 -13.79 -0.46
CA HIS A 110 -12.24 -15.21 -0.78
C HIS A 110 -13.52 -16.06 -0.75
N TRP A 111 -14.55 -15.60 -0.05
CA TRP A 111 -15.88 -16.24 -0.05
C TRP A 111 -16.77 -15.77 -1.20
N ASP A 112 -16.31 -14.82 -2.02
CA ASP A 112 -17.02 -14.37 -3.22
C ASP A 112 -16.42 -15.04 -4.47
N ALA A 113 -17.29 -15.38 -5.43
CA ALA A 113 -16.87 -15.85 -6.74
C ALA A 113 -16.56 -14.68 -7.70
N TRP A 114 -16.96 -13.46 -7.32
CA TRP A 114 -16.80 -12.27 -8.12
C TRP A 114 -15.59 -11.44 -7.65
N TYR A 115 -14.58 -11.33 -8.50
CA TYR A 115 -13.38 -10.52 -8.29
C TYR A 115 -13.40 -9.32 -9.25
N PRO A 116 -14.17 -8.27 -8.94
CA PRO A 116 -14.33 -7.17 -9.87
C PRO A 116 -13.02 -6.44 -10.11
N THR A 117 -12.81 -6.06 -11.36
CA THR A 117 -11.91 -4.96 -11.69
C THR A 117 -12.43 -3.66 -11.07
N ALA A 118 -11.54 -2.66 -10.97
CA ALA A 118 -11.91 -1.35 -10.46
C ALA A 118 -13.09 -0.72 -11.24
N GLU A 119 -13.16 -0.96 -12.56
CA GLU A 119 -14.22 -0.45 -13.45
C GLU A 119 -15.55 -1.20 -13.26
N GLU A 120 -15.53 -2.52 -13.12
CA GLU A 120 -16.75 -3.30 -12.84
C GLU A 120 -17.35 -2.94 -11.48
N ALA A 121 -16.50 -2.74 -10.47
CA ALA A 121 -16.94 -2.25 -9.17
C ALA A 121 -17.57 -0.84 -9.30
N ARG A 122 -16.99 0.05 -10.12
CA ARG A 122 -17.53 1.39 -10.40
C ARG A 122 -18.90 1.32 -11.06
N GLN A 123 -19.09 0.43 -12.02
CA GLN A 123 -20.37 0.25 -12.70
C GLN A 123 -21.46 -0.30 -11.76
N ARG A 124 -21.10 -1.24 -10.86
CA ARG A 124 -22.06 -1.84 -9.94
C ARG A 124 -22.43 -0.94 -8.77
N TYR A 125 -21.44 -0.33 -8.12
CA TYR A 125 -21.62 0.42 -6.89
C TYR A 125 -21.70 1.93 -7.10
N GLY A 126 -21.38 2.40 -8.30
CA GLY A 126 -21.36 3.83 -8.63
C GLY A 126 -20.04 4.52 -8.28
N GLU A 127 -19.90 5.73 -8.81
CA GLU A 127 -18.66 6.52 -8.74
C GLU A 127 -18.23 6.83 -7.30
N ILE A 128 -19.16 7.22 -6.42
CA ILE A 128 -18.84 7.62 -5.05
C ILE A 128 -18.21 6.45 -4.28
N ILE A 129 -18.83 5.28 -4.36
CA ILE A 129 -18.34 4.08 -3.67
C ILE A 129 -16.99 3.62 -4.26
N HIS A 130 -16.83 3.73 -5.58
CA HIS A 130 -15.54 3.43 -6.21
C HIS A 130 -14.42 4.35 -5.74
N LEU A 131 -14.70 5.66 -5.61
CA LEU A 131 -13.71 6.64 -5.16
C LEU A 131 -13.33 6.43 -3.69
N GLU A 132 -14.29 6.13 -2.82
CA GLU A 132 -14.08 6.00 -1.36
C GLU A 132 -13.80 4.56 -0.90
N LYS A 133 -13.58 3.62 -1.83
CA LYS A 133 -13.28 2.23 -1.49
C LYS A 133 -11.95 2.11 -0.73
N THR A 134 -11.89 1.10 0.14
CA THR A 134 -10.68 0.79 0.88
C THR A 134 -9.85 -0.34 0.25
N TYR A 135 -8.56 -0.36 0.56
CA TYR A 135 -7.65 -1.45 0.21
C TYR A 135 -6.97 -2.01 1.46
N ASP A 136 -7.37 -3.21 1.85
CA ASP A 136 -6.81 -3.88 3.02
C ASP A 136 -5.49 -4.56 2.67
N TRP A 137 -4.47 -4.33 3.49
CA TRP A 137 -3.21 -5.09 3.42
C TRP A 137 -3.47 -6.58 3.66
N ILE A 138 -2.90 -7.45 2.83
CA ILE A 138 -3.05 -8.90 2.91
C ILE A 138 -1.71 -9.62 2.98
N MET A 139 -0.68 -9.13 2.31
CA MET A 139 0.60 -9.82 2.20
C MET A 139 1.76 -8.83 2.01
N THR A 140 2.95 -9.19 2.49
CA THR A 140 4.20 -8.46 2.28
C THR A 140 5.33 -9.44 1.96
N PHE A 141 6.15 -9.10 0.97
CA PHE A 141 7.46 -9.71 0.74
C PHE A 141 8.51 -8.80 1.37
N GLU A 142 9.00 -9.16 2.56
CA GLU A 142 9.96 -8.37 3.33
C GLU A 142 11.40 -8.84 3.08
N LEU A 143 12.25 -7.92 2.61
CA LEU A 143 13.68 -8.14 2.44
C LEU A 143 14.39 -8.23 3.80
N LEU A 144 14.67 -9.45 4.24
CA LEU A 144 15.43 -9.73 5.47
C LEU A 144 16.92 -9.41 5.33
N ASN A 145 17.50 -9.64 4.15
CA ASN A 145 18.94 -9.46 3.94
C ASN A 145 19.25 -8.81 2.57
N LYS A 146 19.79 -7.59 2.62
CA LYS A 146 20.13 -6.81 1.42
C LYS A 146 21.24 -7.41 0.56
N LYS A 147 22.16 -8.17 1.17
CA LYS A 147 23.32 -8.75 0.48
C LYS A 147 22.94 -10.02 -0.27
N THR A 148 22.21 -10.91 0.40
CA THR A 148 21.79 -12.20 -0.18
C THR A 148 20.46 -12.11 -0.93
N ARG A 149 19.78 -10.96 -0.86
CA ARG A 149 18.40 -10.77 -1.34
C ARG A 149 17.43 -11.83 -0.81
N LYS A 150 17.59 -12.20 0.48
CA LYS A 150 16.65 -13.10 1.15
C LYS A 150 15.40 -12.34 1.56
N PHE A 151 14.24 -12.84 1.14
CA PHE A 151 12.91 -12.34 1.45
C PHE A 151 12.19 -13.29 2.42
N GLN A 152 11.30 -12.72 3.21
CA GLN A 152 10.29 -13.43 3.99
C GLN A 152 8.90 -13.05 3.45
N VAL A 153 8.01 -14.02 3.38
CA VAL A 153 6.61 -13.79 3.04
C VAL A 153 5.81 -13.69 4.33
N ILE A 154 5.11 -12.58 4.50
CA ILE A 154 4.28 -12.30 5.67
C ILE A 154 2.86 -12.08 5.17
N ARG A 155 1.87 -12.71 5.79
CA ARG A 155 0.45 -12.42 5.52
C ARG A 155 -0.21 -11.79 6.74
N LYS A 156 -1.32 -11.08 6.50
CA LYS A 156 -2.24 -10.66 7.56
C LYS A 156 -2.81 -11.89 8.26
N ALA A 157 -3.00 -11.80 9.56
CA ALA A 157 -3.64 -12.83 10.37
C ALA A 157 -4.90 -12.27 11.06
N HIS A 158 -5.67 -13.17 11.66
CA HIS A 158 -6.90 -12.86 12.38
C HIS A 158 -6.82 -13.41 13.82
N VAL A 159 -7.60 -12.80 14.72
CA VAL A 159 -7.86 -13.22 16.11
C VAL A 159 -6.77 -12.87 17.13
N GLU A 160 -5.57 -13.44 17.03
CA GLU A 160 -4.55 -13.32 18.11
C GLU A 160 -3.28 -12.59 17.66
N TYR A 161 -2.97 -12.62 16.35
CA TYR A 161 -1.79 -11.98 15.77
C TYR A 161 -2.22 -11.07 14.61
N ASP A 162 -1.52 -9.94 14.45
CA ASP A 162 -1.76 -9.03 13.32
C ASP A 162 -1.20 -9.61 11.99
N ALA A 163 -0.12 -10.39 12.07
CA ALA A 163 0.62 -10.90 10.92
C ALA A 163 1.38 -12.20 11.24
N VAL A 164 1.57 -13.05 10.24
CA VAL A 164 2.34 -14.32 10.36
C VAL A 164 3.29 -14.47 9.18
N ALA A 165 4.54 -14.84 9.46
CA ALA A 165 5.51 -15.24 8.45
C ALA A 165 5.24 -16.67 7.99
N ILE A 166 5.18 -16.90 6.68
CA ILE A 166 4.73 -18.18 6.09
C ILE A 166 5.76 -18.86 5.20
N ASP A 167 6.81 -18.14 4.78
CA ASP A 167 7.94 -18.70 4.03
C ASP A 167 9.10 -17.71 3.96
N GLU A 168 10.24 -18.18 3.47
CA GLU A 168 11.40 -17.35 3.15
C GLU A 168 12.26 -17.95 2.03
N GLY A 169 12.98 -17.10 1.30
CA GLY A 169 13.81 -17.55 0.18
C GLY A 169 14.55 -16.41 -0.52
N THR A 170 15.51 -16.75 -1.38
CA THR A 170 16.27 -15.78 -2.19
C THR A 170 15.72 -15.61 -3.60
N ASP A 171 14.81 -16.48 -4.03
CA ASP A 171 14.11 -16.38 -5.30
C ASP A 171 12.75 -15.72 -5.10
N LEU A 172 12.71 -14.39 -5.24
CA LEU A 172 11.48 -13.62 -5.11
C LEU A 172 10.44 -14.02 -6.15
N GLN A 173 10.84 -14.43 -7.36
CA GLN A 173 9.90 -14.81 -8.41
C GLN A 173 9.18 -16.10 -8.05
N ALA A 174 9.91 -17.11 -7.53
CA ALA A 174 9.31 -18.34 -7.04
C ALA A 174 8.37 -18.10 -5.84
N LEU A 175 8.80 -17.28 -4.87
CA LEU A 175 7.97 -16.90 -3.73
C LEU A 175 6.70 -16.17 -4.19
N ALA A 176 6.83 -15.18 -5.06
CA ALA A 176 5.70 -14.40 -5.55
C ALA A 176 4.71 -15.27 -6.34
N ALA A 177 5.19 -16.14 -7.24
CA ALA A 177 4.34 -17.06 -7.99
C ALA A 177 3.55 -18.00 -7.06
N LYS A 178 4.24 -18.58 -6.05
CA LYS A 178 3.62 -19.47 -5.07
C LYS A 178 2.56 -18.76 -4.24
N TYR A 179 2.89 -17.60 -3.67
CA TYR A 179 2.03 -16.98 -2.66
C TYR A 179 1.00 -16.00 -3.21
N CYS A 180 1.26 -15.32 -4.33
CA CYS A 180 0.24 -14.51 -5.01
C CYS A 180 -0.90 -15.38 -5.54
N TYR A 181 -0.65 -16.67 -5.86
CA TYR A 181 -1.72 -17.63 -6.14
C TYR A 181 -2.71 -17.77 -4.98
N HIS A 182 -2.32 -17.56 -3.73
CA HIS A 182 -3.26 -17.71 -2.62
C HIS A 182 -4.04 -16.42 -2.33
N VAL A 183 -3.57 -15.26 -2.81
CA VAL A 183 -4.25 -13.98 -2.56
C VAL A 183 -5.67 -14.01 -3.12
N GLY A 184 -6.65 -13.64 -2.29
CA GLY A 184 -8.06 -13.73 -2.63
C GLY A 184 -8.66 -15.13 -2.59
N ARG A 185 -7.92 -16.18 -2.19
CA ARG A 185 -8.43 -17.55 -2.04
C ARG A 185 -8.44 -17.96 -0.57
N GLU A 186 -9.31 -18.91 -0.21
CA GLU A 186 -9.39 -19.44 1.15
C GLU A 186 -8.07 -20.12 1.57
N SER A 187 -7.37 -20.73 0.62
CA SER A 187 -6.09 -21.41 0.85
C SER A 187 -4.97 -20.51 1.36
N LEU A 188 -5.10 -19.18 1.31
CA LEU A 188 -4.14 -18.29 1.99
C LEU A 188 -4.14 -18.49 3.51
N TRP A 189 -5.29 -18.83 4.07
CA TRP A 189 -5.47 -18.98 5.51
C TRP A 189 -4.97 -20.32 6.05
N GLU A 190 -4.72 -21.29 5.16
CA GLU A 190 -4.12 -22.60 5.49
C GLU A 190 -2.65 -22.48 5.92
N PHE A 191 -1.96 -21.39 5.55
CA PHE A 191 -0.59 -21.11 6.01
C PHE A 191 -0.58 -20.48 7.41
N TRP A 192 -0.91 -21.24 8.45
CA TRP A 192 -0.93 -20.79 9.86
C TRP A 192 0.23 -21.38 10.67
N ILE A 193 0.87 -20.59 11.55
CA ILE A 193 1.67 -21.12 12.69
C ILE A 193 1.65 -20.10 13.85
N PRO A 194 0.97 -20.41 14.97
CA PRO A 194 1.68 -20.58 16.25
C PRO A 194 1.37 -21.91 17.00
N GLY A 195 2.38 -22.78 17.16
CA GLY A 195 2.38 -23.87 18.17
C GLY A 195 2.32 -25.33 17.69
N GLU A 196 2.36 -25.60 16.37
CA GLU A 196 2.40 -26.99 15.86
C GLU A 196 3.76 -27.36 15.26
N ASP A 197 4.35 -28.40 15.87
CA ASP A 197 5.21 -29.40 15.24
C ASP A 197 4.38 -30.19 14.21
N TRP A 198 4.98 -30.53 13.07
CA TRP A 198 4.41 -31.41 12.06
C TRP A 198 4.55 -32.90 12.43
#